data_AF-A0A7V2ANN9-F1
#
_entry.id   AF-A0A7V2ANN9-F1
#
_cell.length_a   1.000
_cell.length_b   1.000
_cell.length_c   1.000
_cell.angle_alpha   90.00
_cell.angle_beta   90.00
_cell.angle_gamma   90.00
#
_symmetry.space_group_name_H-M   'P 1'
#
loop_
_entity.id
_entity.type
_entity.pdbx_description
1 polymer ?
#
loop_
_entity_poly.entity_id
_entity_poly.type
_entity_poly.pdbx_seq_one_letter_code
_entity_poly.pdbx_strand_id
1 'polypeptide(L)'
;MYNYDKKFYAALSEKTAFQRDILEKVHRLTMILDYINSHPGLEEMLVLKGGTAINLTIFNLPRLSVDIGLDFSFDATREEMLAKRDTINTVLKNYFEHEGYVIV
;
A
#
# COMPACT_ATOMS: atom_id res chain seq x y z
N MET A 1 1.36 -16.71 -13.55
CA MET A 1 1.15 -15.36 -13.00
C MET A 1 -0.33 -15.03 -13.17
N TYR A 2 -1.05 -14.73 -12.09
CA TYR A 2 -2.45 -14.32 -12.20
C TYR A 2 -2.54 -13.06 -13.05
N ASN A 3 -3.40 -13.07 -14.07
CA ASN A 3 -3.62 -11.89 -14.91
C ASN A 3 -4.80 -11.12 -14.31
N TYR A 4 -4.51 -10.10 -13.50
CA TYR A 4 -5.51 -9.21 -12.90
C TYR A 4 -5.97 -8.18 -13.94
N ASP A 5 -6.66 -8.66 -14.97
CA ASP A 5 -7.12 -7.82 -16.06
C ASP A 5 -8.47 -7.13 -15.75
N LYS A 6 -8.95 -6.33 -16.70
CA LYS A 6 -10.24 -5.64 -16.56
C LYS A 6 -11.42 -6.59 -16.33
N LYS A 7 -11.36 -7.83 -16.86
CA LYS A 7 -12.43 -8.82 -16.69
C LYS A 7 -12.43 -9.38 -15.27
N PHE A 8 -11.26 -9.63 -14.70
CA PHE A 8 -11.12 -10.04 -13.31
C PHE A 8 -11.79 -9.04 -12.36
N TYR A 9 -11.45 -7.75 -12.48
CA TYR A 9 -12.03 -6.72 -11.62
C TYR A 9 -13.51 -6.45 -11.89
N ALA A 10 -13.98 -6.61 -13.14
CA ALA A 10 -15.41 -6.51 -13.46
C ALA A 10 -16.22 -7.60 -12.75
N ALA A 11 -15.76 -8.86 -12.82
CA ALA A 11 -16.42 -9.97 -12.14
C ALA A 11 -16.39 -9.81 -10.61
N LEU A 12 -15.30 -9.26 -10.05
CA LEU A 12 -15.22 -8.97 -8.61
C LEU A 12 -16.15 -7.83 -8.21
N SER A 13 -16.29 -6.81 -9.07
CA SER A 13 -17.22 -5.69 -8.87
C SER A 13 -18.66 -6.17 -8.80
N GLU A 14 -19.09 -7.05 -9.71
CA GLU A 14 -20.43 -7.65 -9.69
C GLU A 14 -20.69 -8.46 -8.40
N LYS A 15 -19.70 -9.22 -7.94
CA LYS A 15 -19.82 -10.07 -6.75
C LYS A 15 -19.85 -9.29 -5.43
N THR A 16 -19.15 -8.16 -5.37
CA THR A 16 -18.92 -7.42 -4.11
C THR A 16 -19.72 -6.13 -4.03
N ALA A 17 -20.34 -5.70 -5.13
CA ALA A 17 -21.00 -4.40 -5.30
C ALA A 17 -20.07 -3.18 -5.11
N PHE A 18 -18.75 -3.38 -5.01
CA PHE A 18 -17.78 -2.29 -5.04
C PHE A 18 -17.43 -1.91 -6.47
N GLN A 19 -17.10 -0.63 -6.68
CA GLN A 19 -16.67 -0.15 -8.00
C GLN A 19 -15.36 -0.83 -8.41
N ARG A 20 -15.29 -1.27 -9.68
CA ARG A 20 -14.13 -1.93 -10.28
C ARG A 20 -12.80 -1.21 -9.99
N ASP A 21 -12.75 0.10 -10.23
CA ASP A 21 -11.51 0.87 -10.10
C ASP A 21 -11.06 1.00 -8.64
N ILE A 22 -12.01 0.97 -7.69
CA ILE A 22 -11.71 0.95 -6.25
C ILE A 22 -11.14 -0.41 -5.84
N LEU A 23 -11.69 -1.51 -6.38
CA LEU A 23 -11.16 -2.85 -6.15
C LEU A 23 -9.73 -3.00 -6.69
N GLU A 24 -9.47 -2.50 -7.91
CA GLU A 24 -8.13 -2.50 -8.46
C GLU A 24 -7.16 -1.68 -7.59
N LYS A 25 -7.57 -0.47 -7.16
CA LYS A 25 -6.76 0.34 -6.25
C LYS A 25 -6.42 -0.40 -4.96
N VAL A 26 -7.41 -0.96 -4.27
CA VAL A 26 -7.18 -1.70 -3.02
C VAL A 26 -6.27 -2.90 -3.24
N HIS A 27 -6.46 -3.64 -4.34
CA HIS A 27 -5.58 -4.75 -4.67
C HIS A 27 -4.12 -4.28 -4.87
N ARG A 28 -3.90 -3.23 -5.65
CA ARG A 28 -2.56 -2.65 -5.85
C ARG A 28 -1.96 -2.13 -4.54
N LEU A 29 -2.75 -1.50 -3.67
CA LEU A 29 -2.30 -1.09 -2.33
C LEU A 29 -1.87 -2.30 -1.50
N THR A 30 -2.57 -3.43 -1.57
CA THR A 30 -2.16 -4.65 -0.85
C THR A 30 -0.82 -5.19 -1.36
N MET A 31 -0.54 -5.09 -2.67
CA MET A 31 0.77 -5.46 -3.22
C MET A 31 1.88 -4.50 -2.75
N ILE A 32 1.60 -3.21 -2.64
CA ILE A 32 2.56 -2.22 -2.10
C ILE A 32 2.85 -2.49 -0.63
N LEU A 33 1.81 -2.80 0.16
CA LEU A 33 1.96 -3.14 1.57
C LEU A 33 2.75 -4.44 1.77
N ASP A 34 2.53 -5.44 0.90
CA ASP A 34 3.29 -6.69 0.90
C ASP A 34 4.79 -6.44 0.59
N TYR A 35 5.09 -5.55 -0.35
CA TYR A 35 6.46 -5.13 -0.61
C TYR A 35 7.09 -4.41 0.58
N ILE A 36 6.40 -3.45 1.18
CA ILE A 36 6.89 -2.72 2.38
C ILE A 36 7.22 -3.71 3.50
N ASN A 37 6.35 -4.69 3.71
CA ASN A 37 6.48 -5.67 4.78
C ASN A 37 7.46 -6.81 4.46
N SER A 38 7.96 -6.92 3.23
CA SER A 38 8.96 -7.93 2.83
C SER A 38 10.33 -7.33 2.53
N HIS A 39 10.43 -6.00 2.43
CA HIS A 39 11.69 -5.32 2.20
C HIS A 39 12.45 -5.14 3.52
N PRO A 40 13.66 -5.72 3.66
CA PRO A 40 14.48 -5.57 4.86
C PRO A 40 14.72 -4.10 5.20
N GLY A 41 14.34 -3.71 6.41
CA GLY A 41 14.46 -2.34 6.89
C GLY A 41 13.24 -1.46 6.68
N LEU A 42 12.37 -1.71 5.67
CA LEU A 42 11.08 -1.01 5.62
C LEU A 42 10.08 -1.62 6.61
N GLU A 43 10.10 -2.94 6.75
CA GLU A 43 9.18 -3.69 7.62
C GLU A 43 9.22 -3.22 9.08
N GLU A 44 10.41 -2.88 9.58
CA GLU A 44 10.57 -2.39 10.95
C GLU A 44 10.33 -0.88 11.07
N MET A 45 10.50 -0.12 9.98
CA MET A 45 10.46 1.35 9.98
C MET A 45 9.08 1.92 9.76
N LEU A 46 8.18 1.20 9.10
CA LEU A 46 6.91 1.70 8.63
C LEU A 46 5.75 0.87 9.16
N VAL A 47 4.89 1.50 9.95
CA VAL A 47 3.70 0.86 10.52
C VAL A 47 2.44 1.37 9.83
N LEU A 48 1.60 0.45 9.36
CA LEU A 48 0.32 0.78 8.74
C LEU A 48 -0.65 1.37 9.75
N LYS A 49 -1.24 2.52 9.39
CA LYS A 49 -2.26 3.21 10.21
C LYS A 49 -3.47 3.69 9.39
N GLY A 50 -4.41 4.28 10.11
CA GLY A 50 -5.56 4.99 9.52
C GLY A 50 -6.61 4.07 8.92
N GLY A 51 -7.37 4.59 7.96
CA GLY A 51 -8.55 3.93 7.40
C GLY A 51 -8.24 2.59 6.73
N THR A 52 -7.03 2.41 6.20
CA THR A 52 -6.61 1.19 5.51
C THR A 52 -6.20 0.10 6.48
N ALA A 53 -5.53 0.43 7.59
CA ALA A 53 -5.33 -0.52 8.69
C ALA A 53 -6.67 -1.08 9.16
N ILE A 54 -7.62 -0.18 9.46
CA ILE A 54 -8.97 -0.55 9.91
C ILE A 54 -9.69 -1.45 8.89
N ASN A 55 -9.57 -1.13 7.60
CA ASN A 55 -10.25 -1.84 6.52
C ASN A 55 -9.68 -3.24 6.27
N LEU A 56 -8.37 -3.43 6.40
CA LEU A 56 -7.70 -4.69 6.05
C LEU A 56 -7.49 -5.64 7.23
N THR A 57 -7.45 -5.16 8.47
CA THR A 57 -7.04 -6.01 9.62
C THR A 57 -8.09 -6.14 10.72
N ILE A 58 -8.92 -5.12 10.97
CA ILE A 58 -9.76 -5.08 12.19
C ILE A 58 -11.23 -5.43 11.90
N PHE A 59 -11.80 -4.90 10.82
CA PHE A 59 -13.24 -4.97 10.60
C PHE A 59 -13.59 -5.34 9.16
N ASN A 60 -14.58 -6.21 9.00
CA ASN A 60 -15.26 -6.42 7.73
C ASN A 60 -16.25 -5.27 7.46
N LEU A 61 -15.72 -4.08 7.18
CA LEU A 61 -16.53 -2.90 6.89
C LEU A 61 -17.06 -2.95 5.45
N PRO A 62 -18.30 -2.48 5.20
CA PRO A 62 -18.83 -2.32 3.85
C PRO A 62 -18.26 -1.08 3.15
N ARG A 63 -16.96 -0.83 3.33
CA ARG A 63 -16.22 0.27 2.69
C ARG A 63 -14.84 -0.22 2.27
N LEU A 64 -14.28 0.43 1.27
CA LEU A 64 -12.91 0.24 0.84
C LEU A 64 -12.11 1.52 1.07
N SER A 65 -10.88 1.37 1.57
CA SER A 65 -9.94 2.47 1.80
C SER A 65 -8.88 2.47 0.71
N VAL A 66 -8.66 3.61 0.05
CA VAL A 66 -7.80 3.71 -1.14
C VAL A 66 -6.52 4.51 -0.93
N ASP A 67 -6.24 4.92 0.30
CA ASP A 67 -5.01 5.63 0.67
C ASP A 67 -4.13 4.74 1.55
N ILE A 68 -2.82 4.98 1.59
CA ILE A 68 -1.93 4.34 2.57
C ILE A 68 -1.44 5.42 3.54
N GLY A 69 -1.69 5.20 4.84
CA GLY A 69 -1.10 5.97 5.93
C GLY A 69 -0.06 5.12 6.63
N LEU A 70 1.18 5.61 6.71
CA LEU A 70 2.28 4.94 7.42
C LEU A 70 2.81 5.87 8.51
N ASP A 71 3.15 5.31 9.66
CA ASP A 71 3.93 5.98 10.69
C ASP A 71 5.35 5.44 10.72
N PHE A 72 6.29 6.34 10.99
CA PHE A 72 7.67 5.98 11.27
C PHE A 72 7.81 5.56 12.74
N SER A 73 8.31 4.35 12.98
CA SER A 73 8.24 3.67 14.28
C SER A 73 9.51 3.66 15.10
N PHE A 74 10.63 4.19 14.60
CA PHE A 74 11.90 4.22 15.34
C PHE A 74 12.06 5.48 16.18
N ASP A 75 12.65 5.30 17.36
CA ASP A 75 13.22 6.41 18.10
C ASP A 75 14.47 6.92 17.37
N ALA A 76 14.41 8.17 16.93
CA ALA A 76 15.43 8.80 16.11
C ALA A 76 15.42 10.30 16.35
N THR A 77 16.60 10.92 16.30
CA THR A 77 16.70 12.37 16.20
C THR A 77 16.03 12.85 14.91
N ARG A 78 15.76 14.16 14.83
CA ARG A 78 15.17 14.77 13.63
C ARG A 78 16.04 14.51 12.40
N GLU A 79 17.35 14.64 12.55
CA GLU A 79 18.34 14.47 11.49
C GLU A 79 18.36 13.02 10.98
N GLU A 80 18.36 12.04 11.89
CA GLU A 80 18.30 10.62 11.54
C GLU A 80 16.98 10.24 10.86
N MET A 81 15.86 10.78 11.35
CA MET A 81 14.54 10.55 10.74
C MET A 81 14.51 11.09 9.30
N LEU A 82 15.05 12.29 9.05
CA LEU A 82 15.13 12.86 7.71
C LEU A 82 16.03 12.02 6.78
N ALA A 83 17.19 11.58 7.25
CA ALA A 83 18.07 10.70 6.46
C ALA A 83 17.41 9.35 6.13
N LYS A 84 16.70 8.75 7.09
CA LYS A 84 15.92 7.53 6.86
C LYS A 84 14.75 7.78 5.91
N ARG A 85 14.08 8.92 6.01
CA ARG A 85 13.00 9.31 5.09
C ARG A 85 13.47 9.35 3.64
N ASP A 86 14.65 9.91 3.38
CA ASP A 86 15.22 9.94 2.03
C ASP A 86 15.54 8.54 1.50
N THR A 87 16.04 7.66 2.37
CA THR A 87 16.26 6.24 2.04
C THR A 87 14.94 5.54 1.71
N ILE A 88 13.92 5.69 2.56
CA ILE A 88 12.59 5.11 2.39
C ILE A 88 11.97 5.59 1.06
N ASN A 89 12.02 6.89 0.79
CA ASN A 89 11.49 7.47 -0.44
C ASN A 89 12.21 6.90 -1.68
N THR A 90 13.52 6.73 -1.60
CA THR A 90 14.32 6.17 -2.71
C THR A 90 13.93 4.71 -2.98
N VAL A 91 13.83 3.89 -1.94
CA VAL A 91 13.42 2.48 -2.08
C VAL A 91 12.02 2.38 -2.68
N LEU A 92 11.06 3.12 -2.13
CA LEU A 92 9.67 3.10 -2.62
C LEU A 92 9.56 3.64 -4.05
N LYS A 93 10.29 4.70 -4.39
CA LYS A 93 10.31 5.25 -5.75
C LYS A 93 10.82 4.22 -6.76
N ASN A 94 11.94 3.56 -6.46
CA ASN A 94 12.50 2.52 -7.32
C ASN A 94 11.52 1.35 -7.51
N TYR A 95 10.85 0.93 -6.44
CA TYR A 95 9.81 -0.09 -6.53
C TYR A 95 8.63 0.37 -7.39
N PHE A 96 8.15 1.59 -7.19
CA PHE A 96 7.03 2.13 -7.95
C PHE A 96 7.35 2.23 -9.45
N GLU A 97 8.54 2.72 -9.80
CA GLU A 97 9.00 2.77 -11.19
C GLU A 97 9.13 1.38 -11.81
N HIS A 98 9.66 0.40 -11.06
CA HIS A 98 9.76 -1.00 -11.50
C HIS A 98 8.38 -1.62 -11.79
N GLU A 99 7.39 -1.35 -10.95
CA GLU A 99 6.01 -1.81 -11.12
C GLU A 99 5.21 -0.99 -12.14
N GLY A 100 5.84 0.01 -12.77
CA GLY A 100 5.23 0.83 -13.82
C GLY A 100 4.28 1.92 -13.32
N TYR A 101 4.36 2.29 -12.04
CA TYR A 101 3.64 3.44 -11.50
C TYR A 101 4.32 4.75 -11.89
N VAL A 102 3.51 5.75 -12.23
CA VAL A 102 3.98 7.12 -12.44
C VAL A 102 3.69 7.91 -11.17
N ILE A 103 4.76 8.33 -10.49
CA ILE A 103 4.66 9.27 -9.36
C ILE A 103 4.61 10.67 -9.96
N VAL A 104 3.51 11.38 -9.73
CA VAL A 104 3.26 12.74 -10.24
C VAL A 104 3.39 13.76 -9.13
#